data_AF-A0A673LFU4-F1
#
_entry.id   AF-A0A673LFU4-F1
#
_cell.length_a   1.000
_cell.length_b   1.000
_cell.length_c   1.000
_cell.angle_alpha   90.00
_cell.angle_beta   90.00
_cell.angle_gamma   90.00
#
_symmetry.space_group_name_H-M   'P 1'
#
loop_
_entity.id
_entity.type
_entity.pdbx_description
1 polymer ?
#
loop_
_entity_poly.entity_id
_entity_poly.type
_entity_poly.pdbx_seq_one_letter_code
_entity_poly.pdbx_strand_id
1 'polypeptide(L)'
;MATGNLKVRFGESVFTVDRSLLEQHCEYFRALFQSGMKECMEDEICLQAPSVHGFLVTLRVIHGERPMLSADEIVDAIQCAVFLQIDLLTEHLIDVINSDNCLLMYHTAATFGLLKLFKSTALFIRDMYVDLKEDVKCLPEDLIEHIESLVPSSYITVGTHSPTIKLLQDFMRTVCYLDEDEKDWKVLAHLPLNASTTMAGVTVLDNKLYIVGGVYDISNKVVDTGFCYDVSTDTWSTFSSPQQLRYNCTLVGHVGDLYIIGGEYEKTVMSSVEKYKVSSDTWSFAAHLPRPASAVACAKAMRRLFICLWRPKDATEIYEYVTNRDEWVLTTTLVRHQSYGHCMVAHRDNLYVMRNGPSDDFLRCVMDCYNLTSGQWTAMPGQYENSKGALFTAVVRGDSVFTVNRRATVEYAIEDNKWRTKKQMTGFPRIGSMWTFLLRLPKQSRE
;
A
#
# COMPACT_ATOMS: atom_id res chain seq x y z
N MET A 1 -15.31 -24.81 -27.40
CA MET A 1 -14.38 -24.66 -26.26
C MET A 1 -14.54 -25.91 -25.42
N ALA A 2 -13.49 -26.70 -25.27
CA ALA A 2 -13.56 -27.94 -24.49
C ALA A 2 -13.57 -27.57 -23.00
N THR A 3 -14.74 -27.51 -22.40
CA THR A 3 -14.92 -27.52 -20.93
C THR A 3 -14.62 -28.93 -20.46
N GLY A 4 -13.39 -29.17 -20.00
CA GLY A 4 -12.93 -30.48 -19.57
C GLY A 4 -11.82 -30.36 -18.54
N ASN A 5 -11.83 -31.29 -17.59
CA ASN A 5 -10.73 -31.47 -16.66
C ASN A 5 -9.49 -31.95 -17.43
N LEU A 6 -8.36 -31.28 -17.23
CA LEU A 6 -7.05 -31.66 -17.76
C LEU A 6 -6.24 -32.35 -16.66
N LYS A 7 -5.55 -33.44 -17.01
CA LYS A 7 -4.54 -34.02 -16.14
C LYS A 7 -3.18 -33.38 -16.39
N VAL A 8 -2.56 -32.82 -15.36
CA VAL A 8 -1.19 -32.29 -15.43
C VAL A 8 -0.30 -33.19 -14.60
N ARG A 9 0.66 -33.86 -15.25
CA ARG A 9 1.57 -34.81 -14.63
C ARG A 9 2.95 -34.18 -14.39
N PHE A 10 3.45 -34.31 -13.17
CA PHE A 10 4.80 -33.96 -12.74
C PHE A 10 5.48 -35.20 -12.16
N GLY A 11 6.31 -35.86 -12.95
CA GLY A 11 6.89 -37.16 -12.56
C GLY A 11 5.78 -38.18 -12.24
N GLU A 12 5.72 -38.62 -10.98
CA GLU A 12 4.71 -39.56 -10.48
C GLU A 12 3.41 -38.89 -9.99
N SER A 13 3.40 -37.57 -9.81
CA SER A 13 2.24 -36.83 -9.33
C SER A 13 1.33 -36.40 -10.48
N VAL A 14 0.01 -36.55 -10.32
CA VAL A 14 -0.98 -36.14 -11.32
C VAL A 14 -2.02 -35.22 -10.67
N PHE A 15 -2.21 -34.04 -11.24
CA PHE A 15 -3.21 -33.06 -10.83
C PHE A 15 -4.35 -33.03 -11.83
N THR A 16 -5.59 -32.98 -11.36
CA THR A 16 -6.75 -32.76 -12.22
C THR A 16 -7.20 -31.32 -12.04
N VAL A 17 -7.11 -30.52 -13.10
CA VAL A 17 -7.35 -29.07 -13.06
C VAL A 17 -8.29 -28.69 -14.20
N ASP A 18 -9.13 -27.68 -13.99
CA ASP A 18 -9.94 -27.12 -15.07
C ASP A 18 -9.03 -26.48 -16.13
N ARG A 19 -9.18 -26.92 -17.38
CA ARG A 19 -8.43 -26.39 -18.52
C ARG A 19 -8.60 -24.88 -18.68
N SER A 20 -9.81 -24.37 -18.45
CA SER A 20 -10.13 -22.93 -18.61
C SER A 20 -9.39 -22.07 -17.60
N LEU A 21 -9.22 -22.57 -16.37
CA LEU A 21 -8.51 -21.88 -15.30
C LEU A 21 -7.01 -21.73 -15.63
N LEU A 22 -6.39 -22.78 -16.15
CA LEU A 22 -4.98 -22.73 -16.59
C LEU A 22 -4.81 -21.83 -17.80
N GLU A 23 -5.70 -21.90 -18.79
CA GLU A 23 -5.66 -21.02 -19.96
C GLU A 23 -5.79 -19.53 -19.58
N GLN A 24 -6.62 -19.23 -18.58
CA GLN A 24 -6.83 -17.86 -18.12
C GLN A 24 -5.61 -17.30 -17.38
N HIS A 25 -4.92 -18.10 -16.56
CA HIS A 25 -3.93 -17.59 -15.60
C HIS A 25 -2.48 -17.99 -15.88
N CYS A 26 -2.23 -18.85 -16.87
CA CYS A 26 -0.90 -19.36 -17.22
C CYS A 26 -0.62 -19.16 -18.71
N GLU A 27 0.35 -18.30 -19.05
CA GLU A 27 0.70 -18.04 -20.45
C GLU A 27 1.23 -19.28 -21.15
N TYR A 28 1.96 -20.15 -20.45
CA TYR A 28 2.43 -21.43 -21.01
C TYR A 28 1.26 -22.28 -21.52
N PHE A 29 0.24 -22.51 -20.68
CA PHE A 29 -0.92 -23.32 -21.08
C PHE A 29 -1.76 -22.60 -22.15
N ARG A 30 -1.89 -21.28 -22.09
CA ARG A 30 -2.58 -20.51 -23.13
C ARG A 30 -1.90 -20.67 -24.49
N ALA A 31 -0.57 -20.50 -24.54
CA ALA A 31 0.21 -20.71 -25.74
C ALA A 31 0.12 -22.16 -26.22
N LEU A 32 0.21 -23.13 -25.32
CA LEU A 32 0.10 -24.56 -25.63
C LEU A 32 -1.25 -24.89 -26.29
N PHE A 33 -2.37 -24.42 -25.72
CA PHE A 33 -3.70 -24.69 -26.26
C PHE A 33 -3.96 -23.99 -27.60
N GLN A 34 -3.25 -22.90 -27.88
CA GLN A 34 -3.36 -22.15 -29.14
C GLN A 34 -2.31 -22.56 -30.19
N SER A 35 -1.32 -23.38 -29.81
CA SER A 35 -0.15 -23.71 -30.65
C SER A 35 -0.44 -24.64 -31.83
N GLY A 36 -1.56 -25.39 -31.79
CA GLY A 36 -1.83 -26.47 -32.73
C GLY A 36 -0.93 -27.70 -32.59
N MET A 37 -0.08 -27.77 -31.55
CA MET A 37 0.73 -28.95 -31.26
C MET A 37 -0.14 -30.13 -30.78
N LYS A 38 0.38 -31.36 -30.88
CA LYS A 38 -0.37 -32.58 -30.54
C LYS A 38 -0.91 -32.52 -29.11
N GLU A 39 -0.09 -31.99 -28.20
CA GLU A 39 -0.34 -31.81 -26.78
C GLU A 39 -1.59 -30.96 -26.50
N CYS A 40 -2.05 -30.12 -27.44
CA CYS A 40 -3.27 -29.34 -27.25
C CYS A 40 -4.55 -30.20 -27.31
N MET A 41 -4.46 -31.39 -27.90
CA MET A 41 -5.54 -32.35 -28.05
C MET A 41 -5.49 -33.49 -27.03
N GLU A 42 -4.45 -33.57 -26.21
CA GLU A 42 -4.29 -34.60 -25.19
C GLU A 42 -5.07 -34.23 -23.92
N ASP A 43 -5.67 -35.23 -23.26
CA ASP A 43 -6.34 -35.06 -21.95
C ASP A 43 -5.36 -35.07 -20.77
N GLU A 44 -4.08 -35.35 -21.06
CA GLU A 44 -2.99 -35.37 -20.10
C GLU A 44 -1.73 -34.70 -20.65
N ILE A 45 -1.21 -33.73 -19.91
CA ILE A 45 0.02 -33.00 -20.24
C ILE A 45 1.09 -33.33 -19.18
N CYS A 46 2.22 -33.85 -19.65
CA CYS A 46 3.38 -34.17 -18.82
C CYS A 46 4.39 -33.03 -18.83
N LEU A 47 4.68 -32.47 -17.66
CA LEU A 47 5.68 -31.42 -17.48
C LEU A 47 6.94 -32.00 -16.82
N GLN A 48 8.11 -31.73 -17.40
CA GLN A 48 9.42 -32.19 -16.90
C GLN A 48 9.98 -31.28 -15.78
N ALA A 49 9.44 -30.08 -15.65
CA ALA A 49 9.59 -29.08 -14.59
C ALA A 49 8.35 -28.18 -14.69
N PRO A 50 7.82 -27.49 -13.66
CA PRO A 50 8.30 -27.17 -12.30
C PRO A 50 8.10 -28.25 -11.21
N SER A 51 8.54 -27.94 -9.98
CA SER A 51 8.33 -28.78 -8.81
C SER A 51 6.84 -28.93 -8.44
N VAL A 52 6.51 -30.09 -7.86
CA VAL A 52 5.14 -30.44 -7.43
C VAL A 52 4.61 -29.43 -6.41
N HIS A 53 5.44 -29.00 -5.45
CA HIS A 53 5.08 -28.01 -4.44
C HIS A 53 4.82 -26.63 -5.06
N GLY A 54 5.64 -26.19 -6.01
CA GLY A 54 5.43 -24.93 -6.71
C GLY A 54 4.09 -24.91 -7.46
N PHE A 55 3.71 -26.03 -8.08
CA PHE A 55 2.41 -26.16 -8.74
C PHE A 55 1.24 -26.20 -7.75
N LEU A 56 1.40 -26.85 -6.59
CA LEU A 56 0.39 -26.80 -5.52
C LEU A 56 0.15 -25.37 -5.02
N VAL A 57 1.22 -24.62 -4.75
CA VAL A 57 1.13 -23.20 -4.35
C VAL A 57 0.42 -22.39 -5.45
N THR A 58 0.78 -22.63 -6.71
CA THR A 58 0.14 -22.00 -7.88
C THR A 58 -1.37 -22.19 -7.86
N LEU A 59 -1.85 -23.42 -7.72
CA LEU A 59 -3.29 -23.72 -7.74
C LEU A 59 -4.02 -23.01 -6.59
N ARG A 60 -3.44 -23.02 -5.39
CA ARG A 60 -3.99 -22.30 -4.22
C ARG A 60 -4.13 -20.81 -4.49
N VAL A 61 -3.09 -20.18 -5.04
CA VAL A 61 -3.10 -18.73 -5.37
C VAL A 61 -4.14 -18.40 -6.45
N ILE A 62 -4.24 -19.24 -7.49
CA ILE A 62 -5.25 -19.10 -8.55
C ILE A 62 -6.67 -19.22 -7.99
N HIS A 63 -6.90 -20.13 -7.03
CA HIS A 63 -8.18 -20.26 -6.34
C HIS A 63 -8.48 -19.12 -5.34
N GLY A 64 -7.59 -18.14 -5.22
CA GLY A 64 -7.78 -16.97 -4.37
C GLY A 64 -7.22 -17.13 -2.95
N GLU A 65 -6.59 -18.26 -2.62
CA GLU A 65 -5.86 -18.40 -1.37
C GLU A 65 -4.61 -17.51 -1.34
N ARG A 66 -4.11 -17.23 -0.14
CA ARG A 66 -2.91 -16.41 0.10
C ARG A 66 -2.01 -17.11 1.12
N PRO A 67 -1.39 -18.25 0.75
CA PRO A 67 -0.56 -19.00 1.69
C PRO A 67 0.64 -18.19 2.17
N MET A 68 1.01 -18.35 3.44
CA MET A 68 2.37 -18.04 3.87
C MET A 68 3.28 -19.18 3.41
N LEU A 69 4.44 -18.83 2.86
CA LEU A 69 5.35 -19.77 2.23
C LEU A 69 6.60 -19.97 3.08
N SER A 70 6.99 -21.23 3.25
CA SER A 70 8.31 -21.61 3.77
C SER A 70 9.43 -21.30 2.77
N ALA A 71 10.68 -21.37 3.20
CA ALA A 71 11.84 -21.11 2.34
C ALA A 71 11.86 -22.02 1.10
N ASP A 72 11.56 -23.32 1.26
CA ASP A 72 11.53 -24.28 0.16
C ASP A 72 10.37 -23.96 -0.81
N GLU A 73 9.19 -23.68 -0.27
CA GLU A 73 8.02 -23.31 -1.09
C GLU A 73 8.23 -22.00 -1.87
N ILE A 74 8.99 -21.05 -1.33
CA ILE A 74 9.34 -19.80 -2.05
C ILE A 74 10.18 -20.13 -3.29
N VAL A 75 11.21 -20.96 -3.15
CA VAL A 75 12.08 -21.34 -4.27
C VAL A 75 11.28 -22.08 -5.33
N ASP A 76 10.45 -23.03 -4.90
CA ASP A 76 9.56 -23.80 -5.75
C ASP A 76 8.53 -22.92 -6.49
N ALA A 77 7.93 -21.96 -5.78
CA ALA A 77 6.97 -21.02 -6.35
C ALA A 77 7.62 -20.08 -7.37
N ILE A 78 8.85 -19.60 -7.13
CA ILE A 78 9.58 -18.75 -8.10
C ILE A 78 9.86 -19.54 -9.39
N GLN A 79 10.36 -20.76 -9.27
CA GLN A 79 10.60 -21.63 -10.43
C GLN A 79 9.31 -21.88 -11.22
N CYS A 80 8.21 -22.15 -10.51
CA CYS A 80 6.90 -22.37 -11.11
C CYS A 80 6.37 -21.12 -11.81
N ALA A 81 6.48 -19.95 -11.18
CA ALA A 81 6.05 -18.67 -11.72
C ALA A 81 6.78 -18.32 -13.03
N VAL A 82 8.09 -18.59 -13.10
CA VAL A 82 8.90 -18.38 -14.31
C VAL A 82 8.53 -19.38 -15.39
N PHE A 83 8.51 -20.68 -15.07
CA PHE A 83 8.29 -21.73 -16.06
C PHE A 83 6.90 -21.64 -16.69
N LEU A 84 5.87 -21.49 -15.85
CA LEU A 84 4.48 -21.40 -16.28
C LEU A 84 4.05 -19.97 -16.64
N GLN A 85 4.89 -18.95 -16.39
CA GLN A 85 4.59 -17.55 -16.66
C GLN A 85 3.27 -17.09 -16.02
N ILE A 86 3.20 -17.20 -14.68
CA ILE A 86 1.99 -16.93 -13.90
C ILE A 86 2.15 -15.61 -13.15
N ASP A 87 1.56 -14.54 -13.67
CA ASP A 87 1.65 -13.20 -13.05
C ASP A 87 0.97 -13.17 -11.67
N LEU A 88 -0.14 -13.89 -11.48
CA LEU A 88 -0.80 -13.97 -10.16
C LEU A 88 0.11 -14.54 -9.06
N LEU A 89 0.93 -15.54 -9.38
CA LEU A 89 1.88 -16.11 -8.43
C LEU A 89 3.04 -15.15 -8.16
N THR A 90 3.49 -14.45 -9.20
CA THR A 90 4.50 -13.40 -9.07
C THR A 90 4.02 -12.27 -8.16
N GLU A 91 2.78 -11.82 -8.34
CA GLU A 91 2.13 -10.84 -7.47
C GLU A 91 2.02 -11.33 -6.04
N HIS A 92 1.60 -12.60 -5.85
CA HIS A 92 1.52 -13.18 -4.51
C HIS A 92 2.89 -13.21 -3.83
N LEU A 93 3.96 -13.59 -4.53
CA LEU A 93 5.33 -13.57 -4.01
C LEU A 93 5.77 -12.16 -3.60
N ILE A 94 5.39 -11.14 -4.38
CA ILE A 94 5.63 -9.72 -4.02
C ILE A 94 4.84 -9.32 -2.77
N ASP A 95 3.58 -9.76 -2.67
CA ASP A 95 2.68 -9.44 -1.57
C ASP A 95 3.18 -10.00 -0.21
N VAL A 96 4.01 -11.04 -0.22
CA VAL A 96 4.54 -11.71 0.99
C VAL A 96 6.01 -11.39 1.30
N ILE A 97 6.64 -10.46 0.58
CA ILE A 97 8.01 -10.00 0.88
C ILE A 97 8.07 -9.44 2.31
N ASN A 98 9.07 -9.88 3.08
CA ASN A 98 9.37 -9.39 4.42
C ASN A 98 10.88 -9.54 4.71
N SER A 99 11.34 -9.07 5.88
CA SER A 99 12.75 -9.14 6.25
C SER A 99 13.30 -10.57 6.33
N ASP A 100 12.46 -11.54 6.68
CA ASP A 100 12.86 -12.94 6.85
C ASP A 100 13.09 -13.66 5.52
N ASN A 101 12.39 -13.27 4.45
CA ASN A 101 12.44 -13.95 3.15
C ASN A 101 13.03 -13.11 2.00
N CYS A 102 13.27 -11.81 2.19
CA CYS A 102 13.66 -10.92 1.10
C CYS A 102 14.98 -11.32 0.42
N LEU A 103 16.02 -11.71 1.16
CA LEU A 103 17.30 -12.08 0.56
C LEU A 103 17.19 -13.34 -0.31
N LEU A 104 16.46 -14.34 0.18
CA LEU A 104 16.16 -15.56 -0.56
C LEU A 104 15.41 -15.24 -1.85
N MET A 105 14.30 -14.50 -1.74
CA MET A 105 13.50 -14.11 -2.91
C MET A 105 14.31 -13.31 -3.93
N TYR A 106 15.17 -12.39 -3.47
CA TYR A 106 15.99 -11.56 -4.35
C TYR A 106 17.00 -12.39 -5.13
N HIS A 107 17.79 -13.22 -4.44
CA HIS A 107 18.78 -14.10 -5.06
C HIS A 107 18.13 -15.12 -6.02
N THR A 108 17.04 -15.75 -5.59
CA THR A 108 16.33 -16.76 -6.38
C THR A 108 15.64 -16.13 -7.60
N ALA A 109 15.02 -14.95 -7.45
CA ALA A 109 14.45 -14.22 -8.58
C ALA A 109 15.51 -13.78 -9.59
N ALA A 110 16.71 -13.39 -9.15
CA ALA A 110 17.83 -13.10 -10.03
C ALA A 110 18.27 -14.36 -10.82
N THR A 111 18.38 -15.49 -10.13
CA THR A 111 18.83 -16.77 -10.70
C THR A 111 17.87 -17.29 -11.78
N PHE A 112 16.56 -17.23 -11.53
CA PHE A 112 15.55 -17.73 -12.46
C PHE A 112 14.98 -16.66 -13.41
N GLY A 113 15.36 -15.38 -13.26
CA GLY A 113 14.94 -14.30 -14.16
C GLY A 113 13.52 -13.78 -13.92
N LEU A 114 12.99 -13.87 -12.70
CA LEU A 114 11.66 -13.32 -12.36
C LEU A 114 11.74 -11.81 -12.06
N LEU A 115 11.86 -10.99 -13.12
CA LEU A 115 12.24 -9.57 -13.02
C LEU A 115 11.33 -8.71 -12.12
N LYS A 116 10.03 -8.96 -12.10
CA LYS A 116 9.06 -8.18 -11.31
C LYS A 116 9.29 -8.38 -9.81
N LEU A 117 9.49 -9.63 -9.39
CA LEU A 117 9.85 -9.99 -8.02
C LEU A 117 11.25 -9.46 -7.68
N PHE A 118 12.24 -9.70 -8.55
CA PHE A 118 13.62 -9.21 -8.38
C PHE A 118 13.67 -7.71 -8.05
N LYS A 119 13.00 -6.87 -8.85
CA LYS A 119 12.95 -5.42 -8.63
C LYS A 119 12.26 -5.06 -7.31
N SER A 120 11.11 -5.68 -7.02
CA SER A 120 10.33 -5.37 -5.82
C SER A 120 11.09 -5.73 -4.55
N THR A 121 11.76 -6.88 -4.54
CA THR A 121 12.57 -7.33 -3.41
C THR A 121 13.85 -6.50 -3.25
N ALA A 122 14.49 -6.09 -4.34
CA ALA A 122 15.65 -5.19 -4.29
C ALA A 122 15.29 -3.84 -3.64
N LEU A 123 14.13 -3.26 -3.99
CA LEU A 123 13.64 -2.02 -3.39
C LEU A 123 13.30 -2.19 -1.90
N PHE A 124 12.74 -3.35 -1.51
CA PHE A 124 12.50 -3.67 -0.10
C PHE A 124 13.82 -3.77 0.69
N ILE A 125 14.79 -4.54 0.18
CA ILE A 125 16.11 -4.68 0.81
C ILE A 125 16.80 -3.31 0.90
N ARG A 126 16.67 -2.46 -0.13
CA ARG A 126 17.23 -1.11 -0.12
C ARG A 126 16.67 -0.25 1.01
N ASP A 127 15.37 -0.34 1.28
CA ASP A 127 14.75 0.41 2.38
C ASP A 127 15.09 -0.15 3.76
N MET A 128 15.48 -1.43 3.82
CA MET A 128 15.90 -2.14 5.03
C MET A 128 17.43 -2.27 5.15
N TYR A 129 18.20 -1.61 4.27
CA TYR A 129 19.62 -1.91 4.07
C TYR A 129 20.46 -1.81 5.34
N VAL A 130 20.13 -0.86 6.21
CA VAL A 130 20.82 -0.65 7.50
C VAL A 130 20.58 -1.81 8.46
N ASP A 131 19.35 -2.32 8.52
CA ASP A 131 18.97 -3.39 9.44
C ASP A 131 19.42 -4.77 8.93
N LEU A 132 19.47 -4.96 7.60
CA LEU A 132 19.89 -6.21 6.95
C LEU A 132 21.38 -6.26 6.58
N LYS A 133 22.18 -5.29 7.03
CA LYS A 133 23.55 -5.06 6.53
C LYS A 133 24.45 -6.29 6.61
N GLU A 134 24.35 -7.07 7.68
CA GLU A 134 25.18 -8.27 7.85
C GLU A 134 24.73 -9.41 6.92
N ASP A 135 23.42 -9.62 6.79
CA ASP A 135 22.87 -10.68 5.94
C ASP A 135 23.04 -10.37 4.44
N VAL A 136 23.01 -9.09 4.05
CA VAL A 136 23.27 -8.66 2.66
C VAL A 136 24.68 -9.04 2.19
N LYS A 137 25.67 -9.12 3.08
CA LYS A 137 27.04 -9.54 2.73
C LYS A 137 27.13 -10.99 2.25
N CYS A 138 26.10 -11.79 2.51
CA CYS A 138 26.03 -13.16 2.02
C CYS A 138 25.61 -13.26 0.54
N LEU A 139 25.17 -12.15 -0.07
CA LEU A 139 24.83 -12.11 -1.49
C LEU A 139 26.08 -11.98 -2.38
N PRO A 140 26.00 -12.42 -3.65
CA PRO A 140 26.98 -12.10 -4.68
C PRO A 140 27.24 -10.59 -4.83
N GLU A 141 28.49 -10.20 -5.14
CA GLU A 141 28.92 -8.79 -5.21
C GLU A 141 28.10 -7.97 -6.21
N ASP A 142 27.76 -8.51 -7.38
CA ASP A 142 26.94 -7.85 -8.40
C ASP A 142 25.52 -7.52 -7.90
N LEU A 143 24.96 -8.40 -7.07
CA LEU A 143 23.65 -8.20 -6.47
C LEU A 143 23.70 -7.14 -5.36
N ILE A 144 24.81 -7.04 -4.62
CA ILE A 144 25.03 -5.99 -3.61
C ILE A 144 25.17 -4.64 -4.30
N GLU A 145 26.02 -4.54 -5.33
CA GLU A 145 26.19 -3.32 -6.13
C GLU A 145 24.85 -2.84 -6.72
N HIS A 146 24.01 -3.77 -7.19
CA HIS A 146 22.68 -3.44 -7.65
C HIS A 146 21.84 -2.80 -6.55
N ILE A 147 21.75 -3.39 -5.35
CA ILE A 147 20.99 -2.82 -4.23
C ILE A 147 21.52 -1.42 -3.87
N GLU A 148 22.84 -1.26 -3.79
CA GLU A 148 23.46 0.02 -3.41
C GLU A 148 23.25 1.11 -4.47
N SER A 149 23.11 0.73 -5.73
CA SER A 149 22.79 1.66 -6.83
C SER A 149 21.41 2.29 -6.68
N LEU A 150 20.46 1.56 -6.07
CA LEU A 150 19.07 1.99 -5.91
C LEU A 150 18.92 3.18 -4.94
N VAL A 151 17.85 3.93 -5.13
CA VAL A 151 17.49 5.07 -4.30
C VAL A 151 16.57 4.60 -3.17
N PRO A 152 16.90 4.82 -1.88
CA PRO A 152 16.02 4.49 -0.76
C PRO A 152 14.77 5.38 -0.73
N SER A 153 13.71 4.93 -0.06
CA SER A 153 12.52 5.74 0.13
C SER A 153 12.72 6.77 1.24
N SER A 154 12.34 8.00 0.94
CA SER A 154 12.34 9.13 1.86
C SER A 154 10.97 9.30 2.49
N TYR A 155 10.95 9.65 3.77
CA TYR A 155 9.71 9.95 4.49
C TYR A 155 9.24 11.36 4.15
N ILE A 156 8.02 11.48 3.63
CA ILE A 156 7.46 12.73 3.12
C ILE A 156 6.28 13.16 3.97
N THR A 157 6.12 14.46 4.12
CA THR A 157 4.95 15.08 4.75
C THR A 157 4.39 16.22 3.90
N VAL A 158 3.07 16.35 3.93
CA VAL A 158 2.33 17.49 3.39
C VAL A 158 1.44 18.00 4.51
N GLY A 159 1.63 19.27 4.88
CA GLY A 159 0.78 19.93 5.88
C GLY A 159 -0.53 20.44 5.29
N THR A 160 -1.58 20.42 6.09
CA THR A 160 -2.77 21.25 5.83
C THR A 160 -2.38 22.72 5.91
N HIS A 161 -2.74 23.52 4.92
CA HIS A 161 -2.67 24.97 5.06
C HIS A 161 -3.96 25.55 5.62
N SER A 162 -3.88 26.74 6.23
CA SER A 162 -5.06 27.46 6.66
C SER A 162 -5.64 28.26 5.49
N PRO A 163 -6.94 28.10 5.17
CA PRO A 163 -7.61 28.93 4.17
C PRO A 163 -7.69 30.37 4.70
N THR A 164 -6.70 31.21 4.38
CA THR A 164 -6.65 32.61 4.79
C THR A 164 -6.87 33.50 3.57
N ILE A 165 -7.60 34.60 3.73
CA ILE A 165 -7.98 35.53 2.64
C ILE A 165 -6.75 36.20 1.98
N LYS A 166 -5.61 36.28 2.68
CA LYS A 166 -4.37 36.80 2.12
C LYS A 166 -3.64 35.69 1.36
N LEU A 167 -3.75 35.71 0.03
CA LEU A 167 -3.08 34.85 -0.96
C LEU A 167 -1.54 34.90 -0.91
N LEU A 168 -0.93 35.63 0.04
CA LEU A 168 0.48 36.02 0.03
C LEU A 168 1.29 35.14 0.98
N GLN A 169 2.18 34.34 0.37
CA GLN A 169 3.36 33.75 0.99
C GLN A 169 3.11 32.89 2.23
N ASP A 170 2.27 31.89 2.09
CA ASP A 170 2.23 30.85 3.11
C ASP A 170 3.43 29.91 2.90
N PHE A 171 4.52 30.16 3.64
CA PHE A 171 5.70 29.27 3.74
C PHE A 171 5.32 27.83 4.11
N MET A 172 4.04 27.59 4.43
CA MET A 172 3.43 26.32 4.79
C MET A 172 2.94 25.49 3.59
N ARG A 173 2.91 26.05 2.37
CA ARG A 173 2.45 25.36 1.15
C ARG A 173 3.57 24.60 0.46
N THR A 174 4.15 23.64 1.18
CA THR A 174 5.23 22.81 0.65
C THR A 174 5.01 21.33 0.94
N VAL A 175 5.54 20.52 0.03
CA VAL A 175 5.87 19.12 0.27
C VAL A 175 7.25 19.10 0.91
N CYS A 176 7.42 18.36 2.00
CA CYS A 176 8.69 18.27 2.73
C CYS A 176 9.13 16.81 2.88
N TYR A 177 10.43 16.56 2.82
CA TYR A 177 11.01 15.25 3.09
C TYR A 177 11.89 15.32 4.34
N LEU A 178 11.98 14.21 5.07
CA LEU A 178 12.91 14.06 6.17
C LEU A 178 14.28 13.67 5.62
N ASP A 179 15.28 14.52 5.86
CA ASP A 179 16.68 14.15 5.71
C ASP A 179 17.11 13.40 6.98
N GLU A 180 17.27 12.08 6.88
CA GLU A 180 17.59 11.23 8.03
C GLU A 180 19.04 11.39 8.52
N ASP A 181 19.95 11.85 7.64
CA ASP A 181 21.35 12.10 7.98
C ASP A 181 21.49 13.40 8.78
N GLU A 182 20.83 14.46 8.33
CA GLU A 182 20.75 15.74 9.04
C GLU A 182 19.71 15.73 10.18
N LYS A 183 18.83 14.73 10.21
CA LYS A 183 17.71 14.58 11.17
C LYS A 183 16.76 15.77 11.15
N ASP A 184 16.56 16.39 9.99
CA ASP A 184 15.74 17.58 9.82
C ASP A 184 14.87 17.53 8.56
N TRP A 185 13.82 18.35 8.54
CA TRP A 185 12.87 18.43 7.44
C TRP A 185 13.34 19.43 6.38
N LYS A 186 13.44 18.96 5.14
CA LYS A 186 13.79 19.78 3.97
C LYS A 186 12.59 19.97 3.06
N VAL A 187 12.55 21.09 2.36
CA VAL A 187 11.52 21.37 1.35
C VAL A 187 11.84 20.57 0.09
N LEU A 188 10.87 19.79 -0.39
CA LEU A 188 10.94 19.08 -1.66
C LEU A 188 10.40 19.95 -2.79
N ALA A 189 9.17 20.45 -2.65
CA ALA A 189 8.49 21.23 -3.67
C ALA A 189 7.47 22.19 -3.05
N HIS A 190 7.16 23.27 -3.77
CA HIS A 190 6.06 24.16 -3.43
C HIS A 190 4.76 23.68 -4.09
N LEU A 191 3.64 23.78 -3.37
CA LEU A 191 2.33 23.43 -3.92
C LEU A 191 1.91 24.48 -4.98
N PRO A 192 1.25 24.07 -6.08
CA PRO A 192 0.64 25.00 -7.03
C PRO A 192 -0.34 25.94 -6.33
N LEU A 193 -0.44 27.19 -6.79
CA LEU A 193 -1.30 28.21 -6.17
C LEU A 193 -2.76 27.78 -6.01
N ASN A 194 -3.26 26.98 -6.97
CA ASN A 194 -4.63 26.49 -7.02
C ASN A 194 -4.85 25.16 -6.29
N ALA A 195 -3.80 24.50 -5.80
CA ALA A 195 -3.92 23.23 -5.09
C ALA A 195 -4.34 23.44 -3.63
N SER A 196 -5.46 22.83 -3.20
CA SER A 196 -5.81 22.80 -1.78
C SER A 196 -5.25 21.57 -1.09
N THR A 197 -4.70 21.73 0.11
CA THR A 197 -4.49 20.62 1.05
C THR A 197 -5.48 20.68 2.20
N THR A 198 -6.33 21.69 2.30
CA THR A 198 -7.34 21.78 3.35
C THR A 198 -8.47 20.80 3.05
N MET A 199 -8.63 19.78 3.90
CA MET A 199 -9.65 18.73 3.75
C MET A 199 -9.58 18.00 2.39
N ALA A 200 -8.43 18.03 1.73
CA ALA A 200 -8.21 17.34 0.47
C ALA A 200 -7.85 15.87 0.70
N GLY A 201 -8.04 15.06 -0.33
CA GLY A 201 -7.42 13.75 -0.41
C GLY A 201 -6.00 13.89 -0.95
N VAL A 202 -5.02 13.29 -0.25
CA VAL A 202 -3.61 13.28 -0.67
C VAL A 202 -3.08 11.84 -0.60
N THR A 203 -2.44 11.37 -1.66
CA THR A 203 -1.91 9.99 -1.72
C THR A 203 -0.71 9.86 -2.65
N VAL A 204 -0.03 8.72 -2.59
CA VAL A 204 1.02 8.36 -3.55
C VAL A 204 0.60 7.14 -4.36
N LEU A 205 0.86 7.20 -5.67
CA LEU A 205 0.75 6.08 -6.60
C LEU A 205 1.90 6.15 -7.60
N ASP A 206 2.59 5.02 -7.82
CA ASP A 206 3.70 4.89 -8.77
C ASP A 206 4.77 5.99 -8.64
N ASN A 207 5.18 6.25 -7.38
CA ASN A 207 6.16 7.29 -7.02
C ASN A 207 5.77 8.73 -7.40
N LYS A 208 4.47 8.99 -7.58
CA LYS A 208 3.90 10.34 -7.80
C LYS A 208 2.92 10.70 -6.69
N LEU A 209 2.90 11.96 -6.31
CA LEU A 209 2.00 12.50 -5.29
C LEU A 209 0.76 13.08 -5.95
N TYR A 210 -0.42 12.68 -5.49
CA TYR A 210 -1.71 13.15 -6.00
C TYR A 210 -2.47 13.91 -4.92
N ILE A 211 -3.11 15.01 -5.31
CA ILE A 211 -3.97 15.85 -4.48
C ILE A 211 -5.29 16.05 -5.21
N VAL A 212 -6.41 15.71 -4.56
CA VAL A 212 -7.75 15.79 -5.15
C VAL A 212 -8.75 16.33 -4.12
N GLY A 213 -9.65 17.22 -4.57
CA GLY A 213 -10.70 17.80 -3.74
C GLY A 213 -10.17 18.77 -2.68
N GLY A 214 -10.89 18.88 -1.57
CA GLY A 214 -10.61 19.88 -0.53
C GLY A 214 -11.22 21.23 -0.86
N VAL A 215 -10.87 22.26 -0.09
CA VAL A 215 -11.53 23.58 -0.15
C VAL A 215 -10.56 24.73 -0.37
N TYR A 216 -10.96 25.72 -1.17
CA TYR A 216 -10.17 26.95 -1.39
C TYR A 216 -10.19 27.90 -0.20
N ASP A 217 -11.33 27.98 0.49
CA ASP A 217 -11.59 28.99 1.50
C ASP A 217 -12.57 28.48 2.58
N ILE A 218 -12.86 29.35 3.56
CA ILE A 218 -13.78 29.09 4.68
C ILE A 218 -15.25 28.92 4.26
N SER A 219 -15.62 29.25 3.01
CA SER A 219 -16.96 29.01 2.47
C SER A 219 -17.13 27.58 1.97
N ASN A 220 -16.09 26.74 2.11
CA ASN A 220 -16.02 25.37 1.61
C ASN A 220 -16.19 25.28 0.09
N LYS A 221 -15.74 26.29 -0.65
CA LYS A 221 -15.67 26.22 -2.12
C LYS A 221 -14.71 25.09 -2.51
N VAL A 222 -15.23 24.05 -3.15
CA VAL A 222 -14.47 22.84 -3.48
C VAL A 222 -13.49 23.07 -4.62
N VAL A 223 -12.33 22.42 -4.54
CA VAL A 223 -11.36 22.34 -5.62
C VAL A 223 -11.81 21.30 -6.65
N ASP A 224 -11.98 21.73 -7.90
CA ASP A 224 -12.47 20.95 -9.04
C ASP A 224 -11.35 20.56 -10.02
N THR A 225 -10.10 20.60 -9.57
CA THR A 225 -8.90 20.22 -10.34
C THR A 225 -8.05 19.26 -9.52
N GLY A 226 -7.63 18.14 -10.13
CA GLY A 226 -6.64 17.24 -9.53
C GLY A 226 -5.21 17.73 -9.81
N PHE A 227 -4.30 17.53 -8.86
CA PHE A 227 -2.88 17.87 -9.00
C PHE A 227 -2.00 16.65 -8.79
N CYS A 228 -1.03 16.45 -9.67
CA CYS A 228 -0.05 15.38 -9.62
C CYS A 228 1.35 15.98 -9.60
N TYR A 229 2.18 15.57 -8.64
CA TYR A 229 3.60 15.92 -8.60
C TYR A 229 4.44 14.69 -8.94
N ASP A 230 5.27 14.85 -9.95
CA ASP A 230 6.19 13.82 -10.42
C ASP A 230 7.61 14.11 -9.92
N VAL A 231 8.06 13.31 -8.95
CA VAL A 231 9.39 13.47 -8.33
C VAL A 231 10.54 13.26 -9.31
N SER A 232 10.33 12.55 -10.41
CA SER A 232 11.40 12.26 -11.38
C SER A 232 11.72 13.46 -12.26
N THR A 233 10.73 14.33 -12.49
CA THR A 233 10.87 15.54 -13.31
C THR A 233 10.84 16.81 -12.47
N ASP A 234 10.54 16.70 -11.18
CA ASP A 234 10.29 17.83 -10.28
C ASP A 234 9.23 18.80 -10.83
N THR A 235 8.14 18.24 -11.38
CA THR A 235 7.06 19.05 -11.96
C THR A 235 5.69 18.68 -11.44
N TRP A 236 4.81 19.70 -11.42
CA TRP A 236 3.38 19.54 -11.19
C TRP A 236 2.63 19.50 -12.51
N SER A 237 1.66 18.60 -12.60
CA SER A 237 0.65 18.55 -13.65
C SER A 237 -0.75 18.56 -13.06
N THR A 238 -1.74 18.90 -13.88
CA THR A 238 -3.16 18.86 -13.52
C THR A 238 -3.86 17.73 -14.25
N PHE A 239 -4.91 17.18 -13.65
CA PHE A 239 -5.75 16.17 -14.27
C PHE A 239 -7.22 16.34 -13.86
N SER A 240 -8.09 15.57 -14.52
CA SER A 240 -9.54 15.62 -14.36
C SER A 240 -9.96 15.45 -12.89
N SER A 241 -10.99 16.18 -12.45
CA SER A 241 -11.59 15.99 -11.12
C SER A 241 -12.64 14.86 -11.12
N PRO A 242 -12.96 14.32 -9.93
CA PRO A 242 -14.08 13.39 -9.77
C PRO A 242 -15.40 14.00 -10.27
N GLN A 243 -16.34 13.15 -10.69
CA GLN A 243 -17.66 13.54 -11.14
C GLN A 243 -18.46 14.26 -10.03
N GLN A 244 -18.20 13.89 -8.77
CA GLN A 244 -18.77 14.57 -7.61
C GLN A 244 -17.70 15.33 -6.84
N LEU A 245 -17.86 16.65 -6.80
CA LEU A 245 -17.09 17.55 -5.95
C LEU A 245 -17.19 17.11 -4.49
N ARG A 246 -16.06 17.09 -3.79
CA ARG A 246 -16.00 16.66 -2.39
C ARG A 246 -14.79 17.23 -1.64
N TYR A 247 -14.96 17.40 -0.35
CA TYR A 247 -13.91 17.65 0.64
C TYR A 247 -14.02 16.63 1.78
N ASN A 248 -13.08 16.63 2.71
CA ASN A 248 -12.98 15.66 3.81
C ASN A 248 -12.97 14.19 3.34
N CYS A 249 -12.44 13.94 2.15
CA CYS A 249 -12.43 12.62 1.52
C CYS A 249 -11.13 11.88 1.80
N THR A 250 -11.16 10.55 1.63
CA THR A 250 -9.95 9.72 1.68
C THR A 250 -9.51 9.39 0.27
N LEU A 251 -8.26 9.70 -0.10
CA LEU A 251 -7.68 9.35 -1.40
C LEU A 251 -6.64 8.25 -1.22
N VAL A 252 -6.73 7.20 -2.03
CA VAL A 252 -5.83 6.03 -1.96
C VAL A 252 -5.36 5.62 -3.34
N GLY A 253 -4.04 5.51 -3.53
CA GLY A 253 -3.46 4.82 -4.68
C GLY A 253 -3.43 3.31 -4.47
N HIS A 254 -4.10 2.54 -5.32
CA HIS A 254 -4.23 1.08 -5.21
C HIS A 254 -4.25 0.40 -6.58
N VAL A 255 -3.29 -0.50 -6.84
CA VAL A 255 -3.18 -1.33 -8.06
C VAL A 255 -3.30 -0.49 -9.35
N GLY A 256 -2.49 0.56 -9.47
CA GLY A 256 -2.44 1.41 -10.67
C GLY A 256 -3.55 2.45 -10.81
N ASP A 257 -4.51 2.49 -9.88
CA ASP A 257 -5.64 3.42 -9.90
C ASP A 257 -5.72 4.25 -8.61
N LEU A 258 -6.38 5.41 -8.67
CA LEU A 258 -6.71 6.20 -7.47
C LEU A 258 -8.17 5.94 -7.09
N TYR A 259 -8.44 5.82 -5.79
CA TYR A 259 -9.79 5.73 -5.24
C TYR A 259 -10.03 6.91 -4.32
N ILE A 260 -11.07 7.68 -4.59
CA ILE A 260 -11.54 8.75 -3.71
C ILE A 260 -12.82 8.27 -3.00
N ILE A 261 -12.74 8.18 -1.68
CA ILE A 261 -13.67 7.43 -0.84
C ILE A 261 -14.44 8.42 0.05
N GLY A 262 -15.77 8.40 -0.07
CA GLY A 262 -16.66 9.19 0.76
C GLY A 262 -16.39 10.69 0.67
N GLY A 263 -16.44 11.37 1.81
CA GLY A 263 -16.27 12.81 1.93
C GLY A 263 -17.59 13.54 2.11
N GLU A 264 -17.55 14.84 1.90
CA GLU A 264 -18.64 15.77 2.13
C GLU A 264 -18.75 16.77 0.98
N TYR A 265 -19.97 17.14 0.65
CA TYR A 265 -20.29 18.25 -0.25
C TYR A 265 -21.52 18.97 0.26
N GLU A 266 -21.46 20.31 0.35
CA GLU A 266 -22.57 21.13 0.86
C GLU A 266 -23.16 20.61 2.19
N LYS A 267 -22.28 20.20 3.13
CA LYS A 267 -22.65 19.61 4.44
C LYS A 267 -23.37 18.25 4.37
N THR A 268 -23.41 17.62 3.21
CA THR A 268 -23.95 16.27 3.02
C THR A 268 -22.80 15.28 2.94
N VAL A 269 -22.76 14.32 3.87
CA VAL A 269 -21.78 13.23 3.86
C VAL A 269 -22.15 12.23 2.76
N MET A 270 -21.15 11.75 2.02
CA MET A 270 -21.33 10.90 0.85
C MET A 270 -20.89 9.46 1.12
N SER A 271 -21.57 8.50 0.50
CA SER A 271 -21.12 7.10 0.43
C SER A 271 -20.42 6.76 -0.87
N SER A 272 -20.48 7.63 -1.88
CA SER A 272 -19.92 7.33 -3.20
C SER A 272 -18.41 7.17 -3.16
N VAL A 273 -17.92 6.22 -3.93
CA VAL A 273 -16.51 6.02 -4.21
C VAL A 273 -16.32 6.22 -5.70
N GLU A 274 -15.32 6.99 -6.07
CA GLU A 274 -14.92 7.13 -7.47
C GLU A 274 -13.49 6.65 -7.65
N LYS A 275 -13.25 6.04 -8.82
CA LYS A 275 -12.00 5.47 -9.24
C LYS A 275 -11.47 6.22 -10.45
N TYR A 276 -10.24 6.70 -10.36
CA TYR A 276 -9.50 7.31 -11.45
C TYR A 276 -8.50 6.32 -12.03
N LYS A 277 -8.66 6.03 -13.32
CA LYS A 277 -7.72 5.21 -14.07
C LYS A 277 -6.65 6.10 -14.70
N VAL A 278 -5.42 6.03 -14.15
CA VAL A 278 -4.30 6.87 -14.58
C VAL A 278 -3.97 6.65 -16.06
N SER A 279 -4.07 5.42 -16.56
CA SER A 279 -3.74 5.07 -17.95
C SER A 279 -4.66 5.69 -18.99
N SER A 280 -5.89 6.05 -18.62
CA SER A 280 -6.90 6.60 -19.53
C SER A 280 -7.38 7.99 -19.17
N ASP A 281 -6.92 8.57 -18.05
CA ASP A 281 -7.39 9.87 -17.53
C ASP A 281 -8.92 9.94 -17.41
N THR A 282 -9.50 8.93 -16.75
CA THR A 282 -10.96 8.83 -16.61
C THR A 282 -11.38 8.47 -15.19
N TRP A 283 -12.38 9.20 -14.69
CA TRP A 283 -13.11 8.87 -13.46
C TRP A 283 -14.34 8.02 -13.75
N SER A 284 -14.58 7.03 -12.88
CA SER A 284 -15.76 6.17 -12.89
C SER A 284 -16.22 5.88 -11.46
N PHE A 285 -17.49 5.56 -11.27
CA PHE A 285 -17.96 5.10 -9.95
C PHE A 285 -17.45 3.69 -9.66
N ALA A 286 -17.12 3.46 -8.39
CA ALA A 286 -16.89 2.15 -7.80
C ALA A 286 -17.96 1.87 -6.74
N ALA A 287 -17.91 0.70 -6.11
CA ALA A 287 -18.83 0.32 -5.05
C ALA A 287 -18.91 1.38 -3.97
N HIS A 288 -20.14 1.82 -3.70
CA HIS A 288 -20.41 2.76 -2.64
C HIS A 288 -20.04 2.15 -1.28
N LEU A 289 -19.58 3.00 -0.37
CA LEU A 289 -19.42 2.63 1.02
C LEU A 289 -20.74 2.08 1.58
N PRO A 290 -20.68 1.10 2.51
CA PRO A 290 -21.86 0.59 3.21
C PRO A 290 -22.69 1.67 3.92
N ARG A 291 -22.08 2.84 4.16
CA ARG A 291 -22.75 4.05 4.64
C ARG A 291 -21.95 5.30 4.26
N PRO A 292 -22.58 6.49 4.31
CA PRO A 292 -21.86 7.75 4.17
C PRO A 292 -20.80 7.94 5.26
N ALA A 293 -19.59 8.33 4.88
CA ALA A 293 -18.51 8.63 5.83
C ALA A 293 -17.53 9.66 5.24
N SER A 294 -16.86 10.40 6.11
CA SER A 294 -15.78 11.33 5.78
C SER A 294 -14.54 11.01 6.64
N ALA A 295 -13.37 11.43 6.16
CA ALA A 295 -12.07 11.16 6.79
C ALA A 295 -11.86 9.69 7.20
N VAL A 296 -12.22 8.77 6.29
CA VAL A 296 -12.15 7.32 6.53
C VAL A 296 -10.68 6.89 6.64
N ALA A 297 -10.29 6.28 7.76
CA ALA A 297 -8.96 5.71 7.89
C ALA A 297 -8.81 4.49 6.96
N CYS A 298 -7.69 4.40 6.26
CA CYS A 298 -7.43 3.35 5.27
C CYS A 298 -6.02 2.77 5.42
N ALA A 299 -5.84 1.51 5.03
CA ALA A 299 -4.54 0.87 4.94
C ALA A 299 -4.48 -0.11 3.77
N LYS A 300 -3.25 -0.38 3.30
CA LYS A 300 -2.99 -1.37 2.27
C LYS A 300 -2.10 -2.48 2.84
N ALA A 301 -2.58 -3.71 2.82
CA ALA A 301 -1.83 -4.88 3.29
C ALA A 301 -1.86 -5.96 2.23
N MET A 302 -0.71 -6.52 1.82
CA MET A 302 -0.64 -7.60 0.82
C MET A 302 -1.48 -7.31 -0.43
N ARG A 303 -1.35 -6.08 -0.96
CA ARG A 303 -2.11 -5.54 -2.12
C ARG A 303 -3.64 -5.64 -1.99
N ARG A 304 -4.15 -5.63 -0.76
CA ARG A 304 -5.58 -5.48 -0.42
C ARG A 304 -5.82 -4.11 0.17
N LEU A 305 -6.99 -3.54 -0.10
CA LEU A 305 -7.40 -2.23 0.40
C LEU A 305 -8.40 -2.40 1.54
N PHE A 306 -8.08 -1.84 2.69
CA PHE A 306 -8.95 -1.85 3.86
C PHE A 306 -9.33 -0.43 4.27
N ILE A 307 -10.56 -0.29 4.74
CA ILE A 307 -11.06 0.93 5.37
C ILE A 307 -11.60 0.64 6.77
N CYS A 308 -11.57 1.65 7.61
CA CYS A 308 -12.06 1.61 8.97
C CYS A 308 -13.24 2.57 9.09
N LEU A 309 -14.44 2.03 9.32
CA LEU A 309 -15.67 2.79 9.52
C LEU A 309 -16.12 2.71 10.97
N TRP A 310 -16.25 3.86 11.61
CA TRP A 310 -16.81 3.94 12.95
C TRP A 310 -18.35 3.93 12.89
N ARG A 311 -18.99 3.15 13.76
CA ARG A 311 -20.45 3.19 13.97
C ARG A 311 -20.79 3.81 15.34
N PRO A 312 -21.95 4.48 15.45
CA PRO A 312 -22.62 4.69 16.73
C PRO A 312 -22.76 3.35 17.50
N LYS A 313 -22.69 3.39 18.84
CA LYS A 313 -22.46 2.22 19.73
C LYS A 313 -21.00 1.73 19.80
N ASP A 314 -20.05 2.61 19.51
CA ASP A 314 -18.63 2.41 19.78
C ASP A 314 -17.97 1.22 19.05
N ALA A 315 -18.51 0.87 17.88
CA ALA A 315 -18.02 -0.22 17.04
C ALA A 315 -17.15 0.32 15.90
N THR A 316 -15.96 -0.25 15.76
CA THR A 316 -15.04 -0.03 14.65
C THR A 316 -15.14 -1.21 13.69
N GLU A 317 -15.55 -0.98 12.46
CA GLU A 317 -15.66 -2.01 11.43
C GLU A 317 -14.56 -1.84 10.38
N ILE A 318 -13.87 -2.93 10.09
CA ILE A 318 -12.91 -2.97 8.98
C ILE A 318 -13.60 -3.62 7.79
N TYR A 319 -13.63 -2.91 6.66
CA TYR A 319 -14.09 -3.44 5.39
C TYR A 319 -12.91 -3.58 4.42
N GLU A 320 -12.92 -4.65 3.65
CA GLU A 320 -12.03 -4.87 2.51
C GLU A 320 -12.75 -4.49 1.23
N TYR A 321 -12.05 -3.78 0.34
CA TYR A 321 -12.51 -3.58 -1.04
C TYR A 321 -12.01 -4.71 -1.93
N VAL A 322 -12.94 -5.46 -2.51
CA VAL A 322 -12.63 -6.61 -3.36
C VAL A 322 -12.68 -6.18 -4.83
N THR A 323 -11.53 -5.75 -5.35
CA THR A 323 -11.38 -5.07 -6.65
C THR A 323 -12.00 -5.83 -7.84
N ASN A 324 -11.94 -7.16 -7.87
CA ASN A 324 -12.49 -7.97 -8.97
C ASN A 324 -14.01 -8.09 -8.96
N ARG A 325 -14.64 -7.92 -7.79
CA ARG A 325 -16.10 -7.97 -7.62
C ARG A 325 -16.73 -6.59 -7.50
N ASP A 326 -15.90 -5.55 -7.34
CA ASP A 326 -16.35 -4.18 -7.05
C ASP A 326 -17.34 -4.18 -5.88
N GLU A 327 -16.86 -4.62 -4.71
CA GLU A 327 -17.68 -4.71 -3.50
C GLU A 327 -16.86 -4.46 -2.22
N TRP A 328 -17.53 -3.95 -1.19
CA TRP A 328 -16.99 -3.84 0.16
C TRP A 328 -17.46 -5.03 1.01
N VAL A 329 -16.52 -5.80 1.56
CA VAL A 329 -16.79 -6.96 2.41
C VAL A 329 -16.38 -6.63 3.85
N LEU A 330 -17.29 -6.82 4.81
CA LEU A 330 -16.97 -6.67 6.23
C LEU A 330 -15.96 -7.75 6.64
N THR A 331 -14.76 -7.34 7.03
CA THR A 331 -13.69 -8.25 7.46
C THR A 331 -13.79 -8.56 8.95
N THR A 332 -14.02 -7.53 9.78
CA THR A 332 -14.08 -7.71 11.24
C THR A 332 -14.73 -6.51 11.93
N THR A 333 -15.13 -6.70 13.19
CA THR A 333 -15.69 -5.64 14.05
C THR A 333 -15.00 -5.67 15.41
N LEU A 334 -14.60 -4.49 15.89
CA LEU A 334 -14.04 -4.30 17.23
C LEU A 334 -14.87 -3.28 18.00
N VAL A 335 -15.32 -3.64 19.20
CA VAL A 335 -16.07 -2.73 20.08
C VAL A 335 -15.14 -2.22 21.19
N ARG A 336 -14.95 -0.90 21.28
CA ARG A 336 -14.40 -0.24 22.47
C ARG A 336 -15.16 1.04 22.72
N HIS A 337 -15.76 1.13 23.90
CA HIS A 337 -16.58 2.28 24.30
C HIS A 337 -15.83 3.62 24.18
N GLN A 338 -16.51 4.63 23.64
CA GLN A 338 -16.03 6.01 23.52
C GLN A 338 -14.69 6.15 22.79
N SER A 339 -14.40 5.25 21.84
CA SER A 339 -13.18 5.27 21.06
C SER A 339 -13.48 4.99 19.59
N TYR A 340 -12.85 5.72 18.67
CA TYR A 340 -12.97 5.56 17.22
C TYR A 340 -11.58 5.49 16.58
N GLY A 341 -11.48 4.75 15.46
CA GLY A 341 -10.26 4.67 14.68
C GLY A 341 -10.02 5.96 13.90
N HIS A 342 -8.87 6.60 14.09
CA HIS A 342 -8.48 7.83 13.38
C HIS A 342 -7.37 7.61 12.36
N CYS A 343 -6.54 6.59 12.54
CA CYS A 343 -5.49 6.20 11.61
C CYS A 343 -5.44 4.67 11.53
N MET A 344 -5.10 4.14 10.37
CA MET A 344 -4.87 2.71 10.16
C MET A 344 -3.62 2.57 9.32
N VAL A 345 -2.74 1.63 9.69
CA VAL A 345 -1.54 1.30 8.93
C VAL A 345 -1.36 -0.21 8.93
N ALA A 346 -0.77 -0.75 7.88
CA ALA A 346 -0.56 -2.18 7.74
C ALA A 346 0.92 -2.52 7.67
N HIS A 347 1.29 -3.65 8.24
CA HIS A 347 2.61 -4.26 8.09
C HIS A 347 2.42 -5.78 8.04
N ARG A 348 2.95 -6.40 6.98
CA ARG A 348 2.70 -7.82 6.65
C ARG A 348 1.19 -8.11 6.62
N ASP A 349 0.74 -9.08 7.41
CA ASP A 349 -0.65 -9.47 7.56
C ASP A 349 -1.37 -8.78 8.73
N ASN A 350 -0.76 -7.78 9.36
CA ASN A 350 -1.31 -7.06 10.50
C ASN A 350 -1.86 -5.68 10.10
N LEU A 351 -3.08 -5.38 10.53
CA LEU A 351 -3.70 -4.06 10.47
C LEU A 351 -3.66 -3.42 11.85
N TYR A 352 -2.89 -2.35 12.00
CA TYR A 352 -2.81 -1.56 13.22
C TYR A 352 -3.80 -0.41 13.13
N VAL A 353 -4.76 -0.37 14.05
CA VAL A 353 -5.78 0.67 14.16
C VAL A 353 -5.46 1.56 15.35
N MET A 354 -5.13 2.80 15.06
CA MET A 354 -4.89 3.83 16.06
C MET A 354 -6.19 4.52 16.37
N ARG A 355 -6.48 4.61 17.66
CA ARG A 355 -7.74 5.13 18.18
C ARG A 355 -7.48 6.21 19.21
N ASN A 356 -8.42 7.11 19.37
CA ASN A 356 -8.38 8.05 20.48
C ASN A 356 -8.55 7.31 21.83
N GLY A 357 -8.07 7.94 22.89
CA GLY A 357 -8.17 7.43 24.25
C GLY A 357 -9.61 7.43 24.75
N PRO A 358 -9.88 6.73 25.87
CA PRO A 358 -11.20 6.71 26.51
C PRO A 358 -11.64 8.13 26.92
N SER A 359 -12.96 8.39 26.92
CA SER A 359 -13.55 9.61 27.47
C SER A 359 -13.03 10.92 26.84
N ASP A 360 -12.97 10.98 25.50
CA ASP A 360 -12.54 12.17 24.74
C ASP A 360 -11.09 12.63 25.02
N ASP A 361 -10.22 11.77 25.56
CA ASP A 361 -8.78 12.03 25.62
C ASP A 361 -8.17 11.89 24.22
N PHE A 362 -8.27 12.96 23.43
CA PHE A 362 -7.72 13.03 22.07
C PHE A 362 -6.19 13.07 22.03
N LEU A 363 -5.52 13.32 23.16
CA LEU A 363 -4.06 13.41 23.23
C LEU A 363 -3.42 12.05 23.47
N ARG A 364 -4.13 11.14 24.13
CA ARG A 364 -3.69 9.76 24.29
C ARG A 364 -4.24 8.89 23.16
N CYS A 365 -3.36 8.26 22.40
CA CYS A 365 -3.74 7.26 21.41
C CYS A 365 -3.56 5.84 21.98
N VAL A 366 -4.51 4.98 21.67
CA VAL A 366 -4.42 3.52 21.90
C VAL A 366 -4.36 2.82 20.56
N MET A 367 -3.81 1.61 20.54
CA MET A 367 -3.66 0.83 19.31
C MET A 367 -4.19 -0.58 19.51
N ASP A 368 -5.02 -1.03 18.58
CA ASP A 368 -5.44 -2.42 18.46
C ASP A 368 -4.88 -2.96 17.13
N CYS A 369 -4.41 -4.21 17.13
CA CYS A 369 -3.88 -4.90 15.96
C CYS A 369 -4.84 -6.03 15.56
N TYR A 370 -5.22 -6.08 14.28
CA TYR A 370 -5.97 -7.19 13.71
C TYR A 370 -5.08 -7.99 12.75
N ASN A 371 -4.87 -9.26 13.04
CA ASN A 371 -4.09 -10.15 12.19
C ASN A 371 -4.99 -10.82 11.14
N LEU A 372 -4.74 -10.56 9.87
CA LEU A 372 -5.54 -11.01 8.73
C LEU A 372 -5.51 -12.54 8.53
N THR A 373 -4.45 -13.21 8.98
CA THR A 373 -4.25 -14.66 8.82
C THR A 373 -5.01 -15.44 9.89
N SER A 374 -4.88 -15.03 11.16
CA SER A 374 -5.48 -15.69 12.32
C SER A 374 -6.89 -15.18 12.66
N GLY A 375 -7.28 -14.03 12.13
CA GLY A 375 -8.54 -13.36 12.45
C GLY A 375 -8.63 -12.85 13.89
N GLN A 376 -7.49 -12.69 14.57
CA GLN A 376 -7.44 -12.28 15.97
C GLN A 376 -7.18 -10.79 16.15
N TRP A 377 -7.84 -10.21 17.17
CA TRP A 377 -7.57 -8.86 17.65
C TRP A 377 -6.69 -8.90 18.90
N THR A 378 -5.63 -8.10 18.90
CA THR A 378 -4.70 -7.94 20.02
C THR A 378 -4.60 -6.46 20.39
N ALA A 379 -4.82 -6.15 21.67
CA ALA A 379 -4.58 -4.79 22.17
C ALA A 379 -3.07 -4.56 22.31
N MET A 380 -2.56 -3.51 21.68
CA MET A 380 -1.12 -3.24 21.65
C MET A 380 -0.72 -2.36 22.84
N PRO A 381 0.22 -2.82 23.70
CA PRO A 381 0.75 -2.00 24.78
C PRO A 381 1.62 -0.86 24.23
N GLY A 382 1.45 0.34 24.79
CA GLY A 382 2.25 1.49 24.41
C GLY A 382 1.63 2.80 24.86
N GLN A 383 2.43 3.86 24.83
CA GLN A 383 1.96 5.23 24.94
C GLN A 383 2.23 5.90 23.58
N TYR A 384 1.16 6.09 22.83
CA TYR A 384 1.20 6.82 21.57
C TYR A 384 0.56 8.18 21.82
N GLU A 385 1.29 9.26 21.53
CA GLU A 385 0.82 10.61 21.79
C GLU A 385 0.37 11.29 20.51
N ASN A 386 -0.80 11.90 20.59
CA ASN A 386 -1.23 12.90 19.64
C ASN A 386 -0.70 14.27 20.07
N SER A 387 -0.62 15.24 19.16
CA SER A 387 -0.25 16.61 19.50
C SER A 387 -1.40 17.59 19.27
N LYS A 388 -1.47 18.65 20.06
CA LYS A 388 -2.49 19.70 19.86
C LYS A 388 -2.36 20.27 18.46
N GLY A 389 -3.34 19.96 17.62
CA GLY A 389 -3.43 20.46 16.25
C GLY A 389 -2.75 19.60 15.19
N ALA A 390 -2.19 18.42 15.48
CA ALA A 390 -1.76 17.49 14.44
C ALA A 390 -2.09 16.06 14.84
N LEU A 391 -2.93 15.41 14.03
CA LEU A 391 -3.38 14.02 14.21
C LEU A 391 -2.22 13.04 14.01
N PHE A 392 -2.29 11.91 14.73
CA PHE A 392 -1.33 10.83 14.59
C PHE A 392 -1.34 10.28 13.16
N THR A 393 -0.16 10.19 12.55
CA THR A 393 0.06 9.54 11.26
C THR A 393 1.11 8.46 11.41
N ALA A 394 1.00 7.41 10.60
CA ALA A 394 1.95 6.31 10.57
C ALA A 394 2.19 5.83 9.15
N VAL A 395 3.46 5.59 8.81
CA VAL A 395 3.88 5.05 7.51
C VAL A 395 4.92 3.97 7.72
N VAL A 396 4.68 2.80 7.14
CA VAL A 396 5.57 1.65 7.23
C VAL A 396 6.61 1.69 6.11
N ARG A 397 7.88 1.50 6.47
CA ARG A 397 9.03 1.31 5.58
C ARG A 397 9.78 0.06 6.02
N GLY A 398 9.65 -1.02 5.26
CA GLY A 398 10.15 -2.33 5.67
C GLY A 398 9.48 -2.80 6.96
N ASP A 399 10.27 -3.13 7.97
CA ASP A 399 9.82 -3.50 9.32
C ASP A 399 9.90 -2.35 10.33
N SER A 400 10.07 -1.11 9.83
CA SER A 400 9.96 0.11 10.62
C SER A 400 8.67 0.84 10.34
N VAL A 401 8.18 1.60 11.31
CA VAL A 401 7.09 2.58 11.15
C VAL A 401 7.52 3.95 11.61
N PHE A 402 7.24 4.95 10.77
CA PHE A 402 7.50 6.36 11.01
C PHE A 402 6.22 7.03 11.49
N THR A 403 6.36 7.83 12.54
CA THR A 403 5.32 8.73 13.03
C THR A 403 5.90 10.13 13.14
N VAL A 404 5.05 11.14 13.00
CA VAL A 404 5.49 12.52 13.15
C VAL A 404 4.44 13.35 13.85
N ASN A 405 4.93 14.22 14.73
CA ASN A 405 4.15 15.30 15.30
C ASN A 405 5.02 16.56 15.38
N ARG A 406 4.48 17.62 16.00
CA ARG A 406 5.19 18.90 16.12
C ARG A 406 6.49 18.81 16.93
N ARG A 407 6.58 17.88 17.89
CA ARG A 407 7.71 17.75 18.81
C ARG A 407 8.80 16.85 18.25
N ALA A 408 8.43 15.77 17.57
CA ALA A 408 9.37 14.76 17.13
C ALA A 408 8.86 13.98 15.91
N THR A 409 9.82 13.50 15.12
CA THR A 409 9.62 12.41 14.17
C THR A 409 10.25 11.16 14.79
N VAL A 410 9.47 10.08 14.94
CA VAL A 410 9.92 8.87 15.63
C VAL A 410 9.83 7.68 14.68
N GLU A 411 10.95 6.98 14.54
CA GLU A 411 11.02 5.67 13.88
C GLU A 411 10.91 4.58 14.94
N TYR A 412 9.97 3.66 14.77
CA TYR A 412 9.82 2.46 15.60
C TYR A 412 10.16 1.21 14.80
N ALA A 413 10.80 0.24 15.43
CA ALA A 413 10.83 -1.15 14.98
C ALA A 413 9.47 -1.78 15.29
N ILE A 414 8.89 -2.47 14.32
CA ILE A 414 7.68 -3.26 14.52
C ILE A 414 8.09 -4.63 15.06
N GLU A 415 7.73 -4.91 16.31
CA GLU A 415 7.89 -6.23 16.92
C GLU A 415 6.51 -6.88 17.09
N ASP A 416 6.49 -8.19 17.33
CA ASP A 416 5.25 -8.99 17.43
C ASP A 416 4.19 -8.38 18.33
N ASN A 417 4.59 -7.78 19.46
CA ASN A 417 3.67 -7.30 20.49
C ASN A 417 3.80 -5.81 20.80
N LYS A 418 4.68 -5.05 20.14
CA LYS A 418 4.84 -3.61 20.40
C LYS A 418 5.62 -2.90 19.31
N TRP A 419 5.54 -1.58 19.32
CA TRP A 419 6.44 -0.73 18.54
C TRP A 419 7.55 -0.22 19.45
N ARG A 420 8.81 -0.60 19.16
CA ARG A 420 9.98 -0.21 19.93
C ARG A 420 10.67 0.96 19.26
N THR A 421 10.84 2.08 19.98
CA THR A 421 11.54 3.26 19.46
C THR A 421 12.96 2.90 19.01
N LYS A 422 13.28 3.17 17.74
CA LYS A 422 14.65 3.06 17.17
C LYS A 422 15.35 4.41 17.21
N LYS A 423 14.69 5.44 16.68
CA LYS A 423 15.28 6.77 16.49
C LYS A 423 14.25 7.86 16.75
N GLN A 424 14.74 9.00 17.21
CA GLN A 424 13.99 10.23 17.35
C GLN A 424 14.74 11.35 16.63
N MET A 425 14.00 12.09 15.81
CA MET A 425 14.47 13.16 14.94
C MET A 425 13.59 14.40 15.13
N THR A 426 13.94 15.49 14.46
CA THR A 426 13.22 16.77 14.56
C THR A 426 11.75 16.60 14.18
N GLY A 427 10.85 17.18 14.99
CA GLY A 427 9.43 17.22 14.68
C GLY A 427 9.13 18.12 13.51
N PHE A 428 7.96 17.94 12.90
CA PHE A 428 7.57 18.82 11.80
C PHE A 428 7.00 20.13 12.38
N PRO A 429 7.58 21.31 12.09
CA PRO A 429 7.30 22.53 12.85
C PRO A 429 5.92 23.16 12.57
N ARG A 430 5.06 22.49 11.78
CA ARG A 430 3.76 23.00 11.35
C ARG A 430 2.62 22.52 12.25
N ILE A 431 1.57 23.33 12.31
CA ILE A 431 0.31 23.02 13.01
C ILE A 431 -0.71 22.65 11.93
N GLY A 432 -1.56 21.67 12.21
CA GLY A 432 -2.60 21.17 11.31
C GLY A 432 -2.49 19.66 11.10
N SER A 433 -3.54 19.07 10.53
CA SER A 433 -3.47 17.71 10.02
C SER A 433 -2.37 17.60 8.95
N MET A 434 -1.72 16.45 8.89
CA MET A 434 -0.66 16.16 7.93
C MET A 434 -0.99 14.88 7.19
N TRP A 435 -0.52 14.78 5.95
CA TRP A 435 -0.42 13.52 5.22
C TRP A 435 1.02 13.10 5.19
N THR A 436 1.27 11.82 5.46
CA THR A 436 2.62 11.27 5.39
C THR A 436 2.65 10.05 4.50
N PHE A 437 3.77 9.88 3.79
CA PHE A 437 3.94 8.85 2.78
C PHE A 437 5.43 8.62 2.47
N LEU A 438 5.72 7.69 1.58
CA LEU A 438 7.07 7.41 1.09
C LEU A 438 7.18 7.80 -0.39
N LEU A 439 8.28 8.48 -0.75
CA LEU A 439 8.68 8.71 -2.14
C LEU A 439 10.17 8.39 -2.30
N ARG A 440 10.56 7.87 -3.46
CA ARG A 440 11.97 7.72 -3.84
C ARG A 440 12.39 8.96 -4.63
N LEU A 441 13.19 9.80 -4.01
CA LEU A 441 13.65 11.07 -4.57
C LEU A 441 14.90 10.83 -5.42
N PRO A 442 14.97 11.31 -6.67
CA PRO A 442 16.18 11.16 -7.49
C PRO A 442 17.42 11.64 -6.74
N LYS A 443 18.57 10.99 -6.97
CA LYS A 443 19.85 11.49 -6.44
C LYS A 443 20.03 12.91 -6.97
N GLN A 444 19.99 13.91 -6.09
CA GLN A 444 20.32 15.28 -6.48
C GLN A 444 21.74 15.27 -7.03
N SER A 445 21.91 15.72 -8.27
CA SER A 445 23.22 16.05 -8.82
C SER A 445 23.86 17.01 -7.81
N ARG A 446 24.93 16.59 -7.12
CA ARG A 446 25.78 17.54 -6.42
C ARG A 446 26.42 18.39 -7.52
N GLU A 447 25.85 19.56 -7.79
CA GLU A 447 26.52 20.62 -8.55
C GLU A 447 27.72 21.17 -7.78
#